data_AF-A0AAD0FBA6-F1
#
_entry.id   AF-A0AAD0FBA6-F1
#
_cell.length_a   1.000
_cell.length_b   1.000
_cell.length_c   1.000
_cell.angle_alpha   90.00
_cell.angle_beta   90.00
_cell.angle_gamma   90.00
#
_symmetry.space_group_name_H-M   'P 1'
#
loop_
_entity.id
_entity.type
_entity.pdbx_description
1 polymer ?
#
loop_
_entity_poly.entity_id
_entity_poly.type
_entity_poly.pdbx_seq_one_letter_code
_entity_poly.pdbx_strand_id
1 'polypeptide(L)' 'MTKPGAQTWDEVYACLFDVDVEGWRISIYNDCDELDYCEQAVSPDGQQWDFDPGARTDPIALLSTWEHQSLERMLKAL' A
#
# COMPACT_ATOMS: atom_id res chain seq x y z
N MET A 1 5.96 -10.20 -1.43
CA MET A 1 5.95 -8.74 -1.33
C MET A 1 7.36 -8.29 -1.03
N THR A 2 7.87 -7.32 -1.78
CA THR A 2 9.19 -6.71 -1.54
C THR A 2 9.08 -5.21 -1.60
N LYS A 3 9.97 -4.51 -0.90
CA LYS A 3 10.04 -3.06 -0.88
C LYS A 3 11.11 -2.58 -1.88
N PRO A 4 10.77 -1.79 -2.91
CA PRO A 4 11.72 -1.33 -3.92
C PRO A 4 12.66 -0.23 -3.40
N GLY A 5 12.27 0.51 -2.34
CA GLY A 5 13.06 1.59 -1.73
C GLY A 5 13.90 1.16 -0.52
N ALA A 6 14.79 2.04 -0.06
CA ALA A 6 15.63 1.80 1.12
C ALA A 6 14.90 2.03 2.45
N GLN A 7 13.93 2.95 2.48
CA GLN A 7 13.25 3.37 3.71
C GLN A 7 12.26 2.32 4.21
N THR A 8 12.32 1.92 5.48
CA THR A 8 11.35 0.98 6.08
C THR A 8 10.03 1.66 6.38
N TRP A 9 9.01 0.87 6.72
CA TRP A 9 7.70 1.40 7.12
C TRP A 9 7.83 2.38 8.30
N ASP A 10 8.61 2.06 9.32
CA ASP A 10 8.80 2.92 10.51
C ASP A 10 9.57 4.22 10.22
N GLU A 11 10.37 4.25 9.14
CA GLU A 11 11.11 5.43 8.71
C GLU A 11 10.23 6.41 7.92
N VAL A 12 9.07 5.94 7.44
CA VAL A 12 8.07 6.76 6.76
C VAL A 12 6.88 7.00 7.69
N TYR A 13 6.59 8.26 8.01
CA TYR A 13 5.56 8.57 9.01
C TYR A 13 4.24 9.05 8.39
N ALA A 14 4.28 9.75 7.26
CA ALA A 14 3.10 10.33 6.62
C ALA A 14 3.40 10.49 5.12
N CYS A 15 3.61 9.37 4.43
CA CYS A 15 3.92 9.39 3.00
C CYS A 15 3.58 8.08 2.30
N LEU A 16 3.74 8.10 0.97
CA LEU A 16 3.60 6.93 0.14
C LEU A 16 4.73 5.92 0.43
N PHE A 17 4.34 4.66 0.46
CA PHE A 17 5.17 3.49 0.64
C PHE A 17 4.90 2.54 -0.52
N ASP A 18 5.90 2.37 -1.38
CA ASP A 18 5.79 1.50 -2.54
C ASP A 18 6.09 0.05 -2.17
N VAL A 19 5.32 -0.87 -2.72
CA VAL A 19 5.58 -2.32 -2.64
C VAL A 19 5.46 -2.98 -4.00
N ASP A 20 6.29 -4.02 -4.19
CA ASP A 20 6.17 -4.94 -5.32
C ASP A 20 5.54 -6.25 -4.84
N VAL A 21 4.49 -6.68 -5.53
CA VAL A 21 3.79 -7.94 -5.29
C VAL A 21 3.61 -8.66 -6.61
N GLU A 22 4.42 -9.69 -6.85
CA GLU A 22 4.31 -10.52 -8.06
C GLU A 22 4.36 -9.69 -9.36
N GLY A 23 5.18 -8.63 -9.37
CA GLY A 23 5.32 -7.71 -10.50
C GLY A 23 4.31 -6.56 -10.55
N TRP A 24 3.33 -6.53 -9.63
CA TRP A 24 2.50 -5.36 -9.39
C TRP A 24 3.26 -4.36 -8.53
N ARG A 25 3.24 -3.09 -8.94
CA ARG A 25 3.76 -1.98 -8.12
C ARG A 25 2.58 -1.25 -7.52
N ILE A 26 2.51 -1.21 -6.20
CA ILE A 26 1.39 -0.62 -5.46
C ILE A 26 1.96 0.47 -4.55
N SER A 27 1.41 1.68 -4.65
CA SER A 27 1.75 2.80 -3.77
C SER A 27 0.67 2.93 -2.71
N ILE A 28 1.04 2.72 -1.45
CA ILE A 28 0.13 2.71 -0.30
C ILE A 28 0.49 3.89 0.59
N TYR A 29 -0.48 4.62 1.11
CA TYR A 29 -0.22 5.70 2.05
C TYR A 29 -0.14 5.17 3.47
N ASN A 30 0.97 5.46 4.15
CA ASN A 30 1.15 5.29 5.58
C ASN A 30 0.79 6.61 6.26
N ASP A 31 -0.25 6.62 7.09
CA ASP A 31 -0.62 7.74 7.94
C ASP A 31 -0.30 7.44 9.40
N CYS A 32 0.75 8.07 9.91
CA CYS A 32 1.15 8.00 11.31
C CYS A 32 1.36 6.57 11.84
N ASP A 33 1.95 5.67 11.04
CA ASP A 33 2.11 4.23 11.30
C ASP A 33 0.83 3.39 11.10
N GLU A 34 -0.22 3.95 10.50
CA GLU A 34 -1.44 3.23 10.12
C GLU A 34 -1.58 3.07 8.60
N LEU A 35 -2.05 1.90 8.18
CA LEU A 35 -2.42 1.62 6.79
C LEU A 35 -3.71 2.38 6.42
N ASP A 36 -3.60 3.41 5.57
CA ASP A 36 -4.72 4.33 5.27
C ASP A 36 -5.44 4.00 3.94
N TYR A 37 -4.82 4.32 2.79
CA TYR A 37 -5.41 4.07 1.45
C TYR A 37 -4.37 3.62 0.43
N CYS A 38 -4.83 3.01 -0.66
CA CYS A 38 -4.02 2.78 -1.86
C CYS A 38 -4.11 4.02 -2.75
N GLU A 39 -2.98 4.61 -3.13
CA GLU A 39 -2.94 5.75 -4.06
C GLU A 39 -3.05 5.24 -5.51
N GLN A 40 -2.25 4.22 -5.83
CA GLN A 40 -2.21 3.66 -7.18
C GLN A 40 -1.75 2.20 -7.18
N ALA A 41 -2.13 1.49 -8.24
CA ALA A 41 -1.59 0.19 -8.59
C ALA A 41 -1.19 0.18 -10.06
N VAL A 42 -0.02 -0.40 -10.35
CA VAL A 42 0.49 -0.59 -11.70
C VAL A 42 0.72 -2.09 -11.92
N SER A 43 0.08 -2.64 -12.93
CA SER A 43 0.22 -4.05 -13.30
C SER A 43 1.59 -4.36 -13.92
N PRO A 44 1.96 -5.64 -14.01
CA PRO A 44 3.21 -6.05 -14.65
C PRO A 44 3.36 -5.62 -16.12
N ASP A 45 2.25 -5.44 -16.84
CA ASP A 45 2.20 -4.93 -18.21
C ASP A 45 2.15 -3.39 -18.30
N GLY A 46 2.14 -2.70 -17.16
CA GLY A 46 2.24 -1.24 -17.07
C GLY A 46 0.91 -0.50 -17.08
N GLN A 47 -0.23 -1.19 -17.01
CA GLN A 47 -1.52 -0.53 -16.82
C GLN A 47 -1.61 0.07 -15.41
N GLN A 48 -2.05 1.33 -15.31
CA GLN A 48 -2.13 2.08 -14.06
C GLN A 48 -3.59 2.32 -13.67
N TRP A 49 -3.87 2.17 -12.37
CA TRP A 49 -5.11 2.57 -11.72
C TRP A 49 -4.76 3.52 -10.59
N ASP A 50 -5.36 4.70 -10.62
CA ASP A 50 -5.31 5.69 -9.54
C ASP A 50 -6.61 5.60 -8.73
N PHE A 51 -6.51 5.75 -7.42
CA PHE A 51 -7.64 5.66 -6.50
C PHE A 51 -7.78 6.96 -5.72
N ASP A 52 -9.01 7.47 -5.62
CA ASP A 52 -9.29 8.64 -4.81
C ASP A 52 -9.31 8.27 -3.32
N PRO A 53 -8.58 9.00 -2.44
CA PRO A 53 -8.63 8.79 -1.00
C PRO A 53 -10.06 8.88 -0.47
N GLY A 54 -10.48 7.87 0.31
CA GLY A 54 -11.83 7.79 0.89
C GLY A 54 -12.94 7.35 -0.09
N ALA A 55 -12.62 7.06 -1.35
CA ALA A 55 -13.56 6.41 -2.25
C ALA A 55 -13.80 4.97 -1.80
N ARG A 56 -15.05 4.50 -1.90
CA ARG A 56 -15.44 3.09 -1.62
C ARG A 56 -14.80 2.07 -2.58
N THR A 57 -14.04 2.54 -3.55
CA THR A 57 -13.36 1.75 -4.58
C THR A 57 -11.85 1.64 -4.34
N ASP A 58 -11.32 2.31 -3.32
CA ASP A 58 -9.96 2.09 -2.83
C ASP A 58 -9.80 0.63 -2.36
N PRO A 59 -8.81 -0.12 -2.87
CA PRO A 59 -8.52 -1.48 -2.44
C PRO A 59 -8.37 -1.67 -0.92
N ILE A 60 -7.81 -0.70 -0.18
CA ILE A 60 -7.64 -0.77 1.27
C ILE A 60 -8.99 -0.66 1.99
N ALA A 61 -9.85 0.27 1.56
CA ALA A 61 -11.22 0.41 2.08
C ALA A 61 -12.12 -0.81 1.83
N LEU A 62 -11.76 -1.68 0.88
CA LEU A 62 -12.49 -2.92 0.58
C LEU A 62 -12.06 -4.12 1.43
N LEU A 63 -10.94 -4.02 2.15
CA LEU A 63 -10.44 -5.10 2.99
C LEU A 63 -11.36 -5.31 4.20
N SER A 64 -11.54 -6.58 4.57
CA SER A 64 -12.06 -6.87 5.92
C SER A 64 -11.07 -6.39 6.99
N THR A 65 -11.54 -6.22 8.22
CA THR A 65 -10.69 -5.85 9.36
C THR A 65 -9.50 -6.80 9.53
N TRP A 66 -9.67 -8.09 9.25
CA TRP A 66 -8.59 -9.06 9.38
C TRP A 66 -7.56 -8.95 8.25
N GLU A 67 -8.00 -8.73 7.01
CA GLU A 67 -7.11 -8.56 5.87
C GLU A 67 -6.29 -7.27 6.01
N HIS A 68 -6.95 -6.18 6.43
CA HIS A 68 -6.30 -4.90 6.71
C HIS A 68 -5.17 -5.04 7.73
N GLN A 69 -5.45 -5.60 8.91
CA GLN A 69 -4.44 -5.83 9.94
C GLN A 69 -3.33 -6.79 9.50
N SER A 70 -3.66 -7.79 8.68
CA SER A 70 -2.66 -8.74 8.19
C SER A 70 -1.72 -8.08 7.19
N LEU A 71 -2.26 -7.24 6.30
CA LEU A 71 -1.48 -6.45 5.35
C LEU A 71 -0.56 -5.46 6.06
N GLU A 72 -1.09 -4.70 7.02
CA GLU A 72 -0.30 -3.75 7.81
C GLU A 72 0.88 -4.44 8.51
N ARG A 73 0.67 -5.60 9.14
CA ARG A 73 1.77 -6.37 9.76
C ARG A 73 2.82 -6.83 8.74
N MET A 74 2.39 -7.20 7.53
CA MET A 74 3.33 -7.58 6.47
C MET A 74 4.15 -6.38 6.00
N LEU A 75 3.52 -5.21 5.85
CA LEU A 75 4.19 -3.97 5.45
C LEU A 75 5.24 -3.51 6.48
N LYS A 76 4.90 -3.58 7.77
CA LYS A 76 5.81 -3.27 8.89
C LYS A 76 7.02 -4.21 8.98
N ALA A 77 6.96 -5.38 8.37
CA ALA A 77 8.05 -6.36 8.38
C ALA A 77 9.02 -6.25 7.18
N LEU A 78 8.81 -5.28 6.28
CA LEU A 78 9.63 -5.05 5.07
C LEU A 78 10.73 -3.99 5.28
#